data_AF-A0AAD4L8M8-F1
#
_entry.id   AF-A0AAD4L8M8-F1
#
_cell.length_a   1.000
_cell.length_b   1.000
_cell.length_c   1.000
_cell.angle_alpha   90.00
_cell.angle_beta   90.00
_cell.angle_gamma   90.00
#
_symmetry.space_group_name_H-M   'P 1'
#
loop_
_entity.id
_entity.type
_entity.pdbx_description
1 polymer ?
#
loop_
_entity_poly.entity_id
_entity_poly.type
_entity_poly.pdbx_seq_one_letter_code
_entity_poly.pdbx_strand_id
1 'polypeptide(L)'
;MLTKRATLALFATRALFSLASPVNSFTIQVTVQDSGLALKSDDTCGDNALTAPRGPEDPEVKLDAGTFIGTEKGNTHQFLGIPFAYPPTGDRRLRQPEALPPYEGYNYIVQRYGNSCPQQAFTLPEAFDKVPQLGKAINGIYSDIMRDAEDCLTVNVVKPADANPDANYPVLVWIYGGGFEIGGPSTYDGGKVVERSIELKQPVIYVSINYRLSALGFLPGRQVKDEKVGNLGLQDQRVALRWVQKYISKFGGDPSKVTIWGESAGAISVAMQMITNKGNNENLFRGGVMQSGGPIPVGDIENGQRYYDFMVEKTGCKGRADTLDCLRKVPYATYKKAMDESPNMFSYQALMLAWLPRVDGVFLTEPPQHSVIRGNVANVPIITGNCDDEGSLFSFSSKNVTTNAELKDYMKQYMMWNATDSEIDLLLKHYPDDQRAGSPFDTGYDNAFSPQFKRIAALQGDFVFHSPRRLLLERVAGKQKSWGFIHKRGKDIPFAGAFHGSDLVNSFAKLEPTKLSDLLNYIIWFTNKLDPNGDTRSGPKLTWPQWDPLKPKALIFQDDILFPRVIGDDNYRTDAMQFMKNISLIRRI
;
A
#
# COMPACT_ATOMS: atom_id res chain seq x y z
N MET A 1 -3.23 -26.36 -69.96
CA MET A 1 -1.95 -27.06 -70.15
C MET A 1 -0.84 -26.10 -69.73
N LEU A 2 -0.36 -26.18 -68.47
CA LEU A 2 0.96 -26.76 -68.10
C LEU A 2 2.11 -26.09 -68.87
N THR A 3 2.94 -25.25 -68.24
CA THR A 3 4.07 -25.68 -67.39
C THR A 3 4.67 -24.47 -66.66
N LYS A 4 4.82 -24.52 -65.32
CA LYS A 4 6.08 -24.69 -64.51
C LYS A 4 7.13 -23.57 -64.70
N ARG A 5 7.87 -23.06 -63.72
CA ARG A 5 7.93 -23.04 -62.23
C ARG A 5 9.12 -22.09 -61.96
N ALA A 6 8.98 -21.07 -61.13
CA ALA A 6 10.11 -20.20 -60.75
C ALA A 6 10.67 -20.60 -59.37
N THR A 7 11.98 -20.71 -59.28
CA THR A 7 12.73 -20.70 -58.01
C THR A 7 14.05 -19.99 -58.30
N LEU A 8 14.28 -18.82 -57.71
CA LEU A 8 15.63 -18.35 -57.48
C LEU A 8 15.66 -17.33 -56.33
N ALA A 9 16.68 -17.50 -55.51
CA ALA A 9 16.96 -16.80 -54.26
C ALA A 9 17.27 -15.31 -54.46
N LEU A 10 16.97 -14.50 -53.43
CA LEU A 10 17.49 -13.14 -53.31
C LEU A 10 18.49 -13.05 -52.16
N PHE A 11 19.72 -12.72 -52.53
CA PHE A 11 20.79 -12.26 -51.65
C PHE A 11 20.39 -10.96 -50.95
N ALA A 12 20.59 -10.88 -49.63
CA ALA A 12 20.54 -9.62 -48.90
C ALA A 12 21.97 -9.09 -48.70
N THR A 13 22.27 -7.99 -49.38
CA THR A 13 23.52 -7.24 -49.29
C THR A 13 23.55 -6.43 -47.99
N ARG A 14 24.62 -6.60 -47.21
CA ARG A 14 25.02 -5.69 -46.12
C ARG A 14 25.36 -4.32 -46.69
N ALA A 15 24.82 -3.26 -46.11
CA ALA A 15 25.42 -1.94 -46.11
C ALA A 15 25.48 -1.43 -44.67
N LEU A 16 26.71 -1.28 -44.17
CA LEU A 16 27.02 -0.58 -42.93
C LEU A 16 26.75 0.92 -43.13
N PHE A 17 26.03 1.52 -42.19
CA PHE A 17 26.28 2.91 -41.80
C PHE A 17 26.33 2.99 -40.28
N SER A 18 27.54 3.26 -39.78
CA SER A 18 27.85 3.63 -38.41
C SER A 18 27.54 5.12 -38.25
N LEU A 19 26.58 5.46 -37.40
CA LEU A 19 26.59 6.71 -36.65
C LEU A 19 26.14 6.39 -35.22
N ALA A 20 27.13 6.42 -34.33
CA ALA A 20 26.92 6.44 -32.90
C ALA A 20 26.21 7.73 -32.50
N SER A 21 25.09 7.60 -31.80
CA SER A 21 24.49 8.64 -30.96
C SER A 21 23.98 7.97 -29.68
N PRO A 22 24.06 8.66 -28.53
CA PRO A 22 23.96 8.03 -27.22
C PRO A 22 22.53 7.56 -26.94
N VAL A 23 22.45 6.43 -26.24
CA VAL A 23 21.24 5.88 -25.64
C VAL A 23 20.73 6.92 -24.64
N ASN A 24 19.61 7.58 -24.94
CA ASN A 24 18.88 8.36 -23.95
C ASN A 24 18.34 7.40 -22.89
N SER A 25 18.97 7.39 -21.73
CA SER A 25 18.40 6.87 -20.49
C SER A 25 17.11 7.64 -20.20
N PHE A 26 15.95 7.01 -20.35
CA PHE A 26 14.71 7.55 -19.82
C PHE A 26 14.78 7.43 -18.30
N THR A 27 15.11 8.53 -17.63
CA THR A 27 14.83 8.64 -16.19
C THR A 27 13.34 8.89 -16.08
N ILE A 28 12.57 7.92 -15.56
CA ILE A 28 11.23 8.24 -15.05
C ILE A 28 11.45 9.07 -13.79
N GLN A 29 11.49 10.39 -13.96
CA GLN A 29 11.14 11.28 -12.86
C GLN A 29 9.64 11.08 -12.66
N VAL A 30 9.21 10.79 -11.43
CA VAL A 30 7.83 11.04 -11.04
C VAL A 30 7.63 12.54 -11.26
N THR A 31 7.01 12.90 -12.38
CA THR A 31 6.80 14.30 -12.75
C THR A 31 5.78 14.87 -11.78
N VAL A 32 6.23 15.70 -10.85
CA VAL A 32 5.34 16.60 -10.10
C VAL A 32 4.71 17.52 -11.14
N GLN A 33 3.40 17.41 -11.38
CA GLN A 33 2.72 18.41 -12.20
C GLN A 33 2.72 19.74 -11.44
N ASP A 34 3.53 20.69 -11.90
CA ASP A 34 3.26 22.10 -11.68
C ASP A 34 1.97 22.43 -12.44
N SER A 35 0.89 22.69 -11.70
CA SER A 35 -0.25 23.41 -12.26
C SER A 35 0.24 24.80 -12.65
N GLY A 36 0.64 24.95 -13.90
CA GLY A 36 1.26 26.15 -14.44
C GLY A 36 0.44 27.41 -14.16
N LEU A 37 0.93 28.20 -13.21
CA LEU A 37 0.77 29.65 -13.14
C LEU A 37 2.13 30.17 -12.66
N ALA A 38 2.90 30.71 -13.61
CA ALA A 38 4.19 31.32 -13.34
C ALA A 38 3.99 32.50 -12.38
N LEU A 39 4.35 32.31 -11.10
CA LEU A 39 4.52 33.41 -10.18
C LEU A 39 5.88 34.04 -10.46
N LYS A 40 5.86 35.24 -11.02
CA LYS A 40 7.01 36.15 -10.95
C LYS A 40 7.36 36.36 -9.49
N SER A 41 8.63 36.26 -9.19
CA SER A 41 9.22 36.61 -7.90
C SER A 41 8.94 38.09 -7.62
N ASP A 42 8.13 38.36 -6.61
CA ASP A 42 8.22 39.59 -5.82
C ASP A 42 7.95 39.23 -4.36
N ASP A 43 8.94 39.53 -3.52
CA ASP A 43 8.86 39.48 -2.06
C ASP A 43 7.69 40.34 -1.57
N THR A 44 6.60 39.71 -1.12
CA THR A 44 5.75 40.21 -0.02
C THR A 44 4.82 39.09 0.47
N CYS A 45 4.91 38.76 1.76
CA CYS A 45 3.83 38.07 2.46
C CYS A 45 2.58 38.97 2.46
N GLY A 46 1.52 38.55 1.79
CA GLY A 46 0.23 39.26 1.79
C GLY A 46 -0.93 38.42 1.26
N ASP A 47 -1.80 37.97 2.18
CA ASP A 47 -3.26 37.80 2.09
C ASP A 47 -3.92 37.61 0.70
N ASN A 48 -3.58 36.58 -0.09
CA ASN A 48 -4.31 36.29 -1.34
C ASN A 48 -4.45 34.81 -1.70
N ALA A 49 -4.87 33.96 -0.73
CA ALA A 49 -5.36 32.60 -1.01
C ALA A 49 -6.86 32.41 -0.70
N LEU A 50 -7.60 33.50 -0.47
CA LEU A 50 -9.02 33.47 -0.14
C LEU A 50 -9.79 34.32 -1.14
N THR A 51 -10.13 33.76 -2.31
CA THR A 51 -11.37 33.99 -3.09
C THR A 51 -11.17 33.53 -4.54
N ALA A 52 -11.42 32.26 -4.82
CA ALA A 52 -11.90 31.87 -6.15
C ALA A 52 -13.38 32.29 -6.27
N PRO A 53 -13.88 32.68 -7.46
CA PRO A 53 -15.29 33.00 -7.63
C PRO A 53 -16.16 31.77 -7.34
N ARG A 54 -17.18 31.97 -6.50
CA ARG A 54 -18.21 30.98 -6.12
C ARG A 54 -18.94 30.44 -7.35
N GLY A 55 -18.93 29.12 -7.55
CA GLY A 55 -19.94 28.46 -8.37
C GLY A 55 -21.30 28.52 -7.65
N PRO A 56 -22.43 28.84 -8.32
CA PRO A 56 -23.72 28.99 -7.65
C PRO A 56 -24.27 27.73 -6.93
N GLU A 57 -23.63 26.56 -7.06
CA GLU A 57 -24.17 25.25 -6.66
C GLU A 57 -23.14 24.33 -5.96
N ASP A 58 -21.98 24.82 -5.52
CA ASP A 58 -20.98 23.94 -4.88
C ASP A 58 -21.51 23.29 -3.59
N PRO A 59 -21.30 21.98 -3.37
CA PRO A 59 -21.83 21.28 -2.19
C PRO A 59 -21.13 21.74 -0.91
N GLU A 60 -21.92 21.99 0.14
CA GLU A 60 -21.43 22.49 1.43
C GLU A 60 -21.68 21.49 2.57
N VAL A 61 -20.73 21.39 3.51
CA VAL A 61 -20.89 20.64 4.77
C VAL A 61 -20.37 21.49 5.93
N LYS A 62 -21.15 21.55 7.01
CA LYS A 62 -20.74 22.22 8.25
C LYS A 62 -20.09 21.25 9.22
N LEU A 63 -18.85 21.56 9.63
CA LEU A 63 -18.12 20.87 10.68
C LEU A 63 -17.85 21.88 11.80
N ASP A 64 -18.40 21.64 12.99
CA ASP A 64 -18.40 22.64 14.07
C ASP A 64 -18.96 24.00 13.60
N ALA A 65 -18.16 25.07 13.65
CA ALA A 65 -18.55 26.38 13.11
C ALA A 65 -18.11 26.58 11.64
N GLY A 66 -17.21 25.74 11.12
CA GLY A 66 -16.65 25.85 9.79
C GLY A 66 -17.57 25.35 8.68
N THR A 67 -17.55 26.04 7.53
CA THR A 67 -18.28 25.62 6.32
C THR A 67 -17.28 25.15 5.27
N PHE A 68 -17.37 23.88 4.89
CA PHE A 68 -16.50 23.25 3.91
C PHE A 68 -17.20 23.19 2.56
N ILE A 69 -16.57 23.75 1.54
CA ILE A 69 -17.09 23.89 0.18
C ILE A 69 -16.35 22.90 -0.71
N GLY A 70 -17.07 21.88 -1.18
CA GLY A 70 -16.56 20.82 -2.04
C GLY A 70 -16.85 21.08 -3.52
N THR A 71 -16.85 20.01 -4.31
CA THR A 71 -17.17 20.03 -5.74
C THR A 71 -18.17 18.91 -6.06
N GLU A 72 -19.15 19.22 -6.90
CA GLU A 72 -20.03 18.22 -7.51
C GLU A 72 -19.35 17.63 -8.75
N LYS A 73 -19.37 16.29 -8.88
CA LYS A 73 -18.85 15.57 -10.04
C LYS A 73 -19.76 14.39 -10.33
N GLY A 74 -20.55 14.49 -11.41
CA GLY A 74 -21.50 13.46 -11.79
C GLY A 74 -22.56 13.26 -10.70
N ASN A 75 -22.69 12.05 -10.16
CA ASN A 75 -23.59 11.73 -9.04
C ASN A 75 -22.86 11.70 -7.69
N THR A 76 -21.72 12.38 -7.57
CA THR A 76 -20.91 12.43 -6.34
C THR A 76 -20.63 13.87 -5.91
N HIS A 77 -20.55 14.09 -4.59
CA HIS A 77 -19.95 15.29 -4.00
C HIS A 77 -18.60 14.94 -3.38
N GLN A 78 -17.60 15.78 -3.63
CA GLN A 78 -16.20 15.55 -3.23
C GLN A 78 -15.69 16.70 -2.36
N PHE A 79 -15.17 16.35 -1.19
CA PHE A 79 -14.53 17.26 -0.24
C PHE A 79 -13.10 16.77 -0.03
N LEU A 80 -12.15 17.39 -0.71
CA LEU A 80 -10.78 16.93 -0.84
C LEU A 80 -9.84 17.90 -0.08
N GLY A 81 -8.94 17.37 0.74
CA GLY A 81 -7.94 18.17 1.45
C GLY A 81 -8.40 18.77 2.78
N ILE A 82 -9.35 18.16 3.50
CA ILE A 82 -9.76 18.63 4.84
C ILE A 82 -8.65 18.32 5.85
N PRO A 83 -8.07 19.29 6.56
CA PRO A 83 -7.02 19.00 7.55
C PRO A 83 -7.63 18.30 8.78
N PHE A 84 -7.05 17.19 9.24
CA PHE A 84 -7.53 16.45 10.43
C PHE A 84 -6.64 16.61 11.66
N ALA A 85 -5.41 17.12 11.48
CA ALA A 85 -4.42 17.34 12.52
C ALA A 85 -3.62 18.61 12.22
N TYR A 86 -2.90 19.14 13.21
CA TYR A 86 -1.95 20.21 12.99
C TYR A 86 -0.86 19.79 11.98
N PRO A 87 -0.37 20.72 11.13
CA PRO A 87 0.75 20.45 10.25
C PRO A 87 1.96 19.91 11.05
N PRO A 88 2.53 18.75 10.69
CA PRO A 88 3.66 18.16 11.41
C PRO A 88 5.00 18.79 10.98
N THR A 89 5.04 20.12 10.91
CA THR A 89 6.18 20.95 10.49
C THR A 89 6.89 21.58 11.68
N GLY A 90 8.10 22.09 11.46
CA GLY A 90 8.88 22.77 12.50
C GLY A 90 9.05 21.90 13.75
N ASP A 91 8.73 22.45 14.93
CA ASP A 91 8.83 21.72 16.20
C ASP A 91 7.86 20.52 16.31
N ARG A 92 6.86 20.42 15.43
CA ARG A 92 5.94 19.26 15.35
C ARG A 92 6.47 18.13 14.48
N ARG A 93 7.58 18.36 13.75
CA ARG A 93 8.26 17.29 13.04
C ARG A 93 8.71 16.23 14.03
N LEU A 94 8.58 14.95 13.66
CA LEU A 94 8.94 13.81 14.51
C LEU A 94 8.27 13.85 15.90
N ARG A 95 7.01 14.28 15.94
CA ARG A 95 6.12 14.21 17.12
C ARG A 95 4.82 13.50 16.80
N GLN A 96 4.15 13.06 17.86
CA GLN A 96 2.80 12.51 17.77
C GLN A 96 1.87 13.51 17.05
N PRO A 97 0.95 13.03 16.20
CA PRO A 97 -0.02 13.91 15.56
C PRO A 97 -0.99 14.48 16.61
N GLU A 98 -1.22 15.79 16.51
CA GLU A 98 -2.15 16.51 17.37
C GLU A 98 -3.43 16.82 16.59
N ALA A 99 -4.57 16.32 17.06
CA ALA A 99 -5.86 16.64 16.46
C ALA A 99 -6.13 18.15 16.51
N LEU A 100 -6.81 18.67 15.48
CA LEU A 100 -7.21 20.08 15.47
C LEU A 100 -8.27 20.36 16.54
N PRO A 101 -8.31 21.60 17.07
CA PRO A 101 -9.47 22.10 17.81
C PRO A 101 -10.72 22.13 16.91
N PRO A 102 -11.92 22.35 17.47
CA PRO A 102 -13.12 22.55 16.66
C PRO A 102 -12.91 23.59 15.56
N TYR A 103 -13.43 23.33 14.36
CA TYR A 103 -13.27 24.26 13.24
C TYR A 103 -13.98 25.60 13.51
N GLU A 104 -13.29 26.68 13.19
CA GLU A 104 -13.78 28.05 13.37
C GLU A 104 -14.74 28.46 12.25
N GLY A 105 -15.43 29.60 12.41
CA GLY A 105 -16.50 30.10 11.54
C GLY A 105 -16.11 30.52 10.12
N TYR A 106 -15.03 29.97 9.57
CA TYR A 106 -14.51 30.29 8.23
C TYR A 106 -15.13 29.40 7.14
N ASN A 107 -14.96 29.86 5.90
CA ASN A 107 -15.22 29.05 4.70
C ASN A 107 -13.93 28.37 4.26
N TYR A 108 -13.94 27.04 4.18
CA TYR A 108 -12.82 26.21 3.78
C TYR A 108 -13.08 25.65 2.38
N ILE A 109 -12.26 26.03 1.39
CA ILE A 109 -12.36 25.51 0.02
C ILE A 109 -11.60 24.18 -0.06
N VAL A 110 -12.33 23.08 -0.23
CA VAL A 110 -11.81 21.69 -0.22
C VAL A 110 -12.17 20.99 -1.52
N GLN A 111 -11.76 21.58 -2.64
CA GLN A 111 -12.10 21.15 -4.01
C GLN A 111 -10.97 20.36 -4.69
N ARG A 112 -9.81 20.20 -4.04
CA ARG A 112 -8.62 19.53 -4.57
C ARG A 112 -7.94 18.76 -3.46
N TYR A 113 -7.29 17.66 -3.81
CA TYR A 113 -6.45 16.94 -2.84
C TYR A 113 -5.43 17.90 -2.22
N GLY A 114 -5.23 17.77 -0.91
CA GLY A 114 -4.10 18.39 -0.22
C GLY A 114 -2.77 17.80 -0.70
N ASN A 115 -1.66 18.35 -0.20
CA ASN A 115 -0.34 17.81 -0.52
C ASN A 115 -0.23 16.34 -0.10
N SER A 116 0.50 15.56 -0.88
CA SER A 116 0.97 14.26 -0.40
C SER A 116 1.98 14.48 0.74
N CYS A 117 2.12 13.52 1.65
CA CYS A 117 3.25 13.57 2.58
C CYS A 117 4.58 13.38 1.85
N PRO A 118 5.74 13.76 2.43
CA PRO A 118 7.02 13.69 1.73
C PRO A 118 7.35 12.29 1.19
N GLN A 119 7.67 12.20 -0.09
CA GLN A 119 7.88 10.96 -0.83
C GLN A 119 9.38 10.63 -0.86
N GLN A 120 9.79 9.39 -0.61
CA GLN A 120 11.19 8.99 -0.81
C GLN A 120 11.49 8.82 -2.29
N ALA A 121 12.61 9.39 -2.76
CA ALA A 121 13.09 9.16 -4.11
C ALA A 121 13.56 7.70 -4.28
N PHE A 122 13.23 7.11 -5.43
CA PHE A 122 13.72 5.79 -5.82
C PHE A 122 14.00 5.76 -7.33
N THR A 123 14.80 4.79 -7.75
CA THR A 123 15.01 4.47 -9.16
C THR A 123 14.41 3.11 -9.43
N LEU A 124 13.55 3.02 -10.44
CA LEU A 124 12.97 1.75 -10.85
C LEU A 124 14.06 0.84 -11.44
N PRO A 125 13.96 -0.49 -11.24
CA PRO A 125 14.85 -1.43 -11.91
C PRO A 125 14.77 -1.29 -13.43
N GLU A 126 15.93 -1.31 -14.10
CA GLU A 126 16.05 -1.17 -15.57
C GLU A 126 15.16 -2.15 -16.37
N ALA A 127 14.81 -3.29 -15.79
CA ALA A 127 13.89 -4.24 -16.39
C ALA A 127 12.51 -3.63 -16.71
N PHE A 128 12.08 -2.62 -15.95
CA PHE A 128 10.74 -2.04 -16.10
C PHE A 128 10.63 -1.21 -17.39
N ASP A 129 11.72 -0.57 -17.80
CA ASP A 129 11.81 0.16 -19.07
C ASP A 129 11.98 -0.78 -20.26
N LYS A 130 12.72 -1.88 -20.07
CA LYS A 130 13.04 -2.86 -21.13
C LYS A 130 11.91 -3.84 -21.44
N VAL A 131 10.91 -3.96 -20.56
CA VAL A 131 9.76 -4.85 -20.73
C VAL A 131 8.48 -4.01 -20.84
N PRO A 132 8.04 -3.62 -22.06
CA PRO A 132 6.96 -2.65 -22.24
C PRO A 132 5.64 -3.02 -21.54
N GLN A 133 5.31 -4.32 -21.49
CA GLN A 133 4.11 -4.79 -20.81
C GLN A 133 4.17 -4.56 -19.29
N LEU A 134 5.33 -4.81 -18.68
CA LEU A 134 5.58 -4.56 -17.25
C LEU A 134 5.55 -3.06 -16.95
N GLY A 135 6.27 -2.26 -17.74
CA GLY A 135 6.26 -0.79 -17.59
C GLY A 135 4.86 -0.20 -17.71
N LYS A 136 4.06 -0.65 -18.70
CA LYS A 136 2.66 -0.23 -18.85
C LYS A 136 1.80 -0.62 -17.65
N ALA A 137 1.95 -1.84 -17.14
CA ALA A 137 1.18 -2.31 -15.98
C ALA A 137 1.50 -1.49 -14.72
N ILE A 138 2.78 -1.23 -14.47
CA ILE A 138 3.26 -0.45 -13.32
C ILE A 138 2.79 1.01 -13.41
N ASN A 139 2.96 1.66 -14.56
CA ASN A 139 2.54 3.06 -14.77
C ASN A 139 1.01 3.23 -14.66
N GLY A 140 0.24 2.19 -14.99
CA GLY A 140 -1.21 2.22 -14.83
C GLY A 140 -1.69 2.11 -13.38
N ILE A 141 -0.84 1.61 -12.48
CA ILE A 141 -1.11 1.46 -11.03
C ILE A 141 -0.54 2.67 -10.27
N TYR A 142 0.74 2.96 -10.50
CA TYR A 142 1.48 4.05 -9.87
C TYR A 142 1.53 5.22 -10.85
N SER A 143 0.57 6.14 -10.72
CA SER A 143 0.50 7.38 -11.50
C SER A 143 0.52 8.60 -10.57
N ASP A 144 0.93 9.73 -11.15
CA ASP A 144 1.11 11.08 -10.60
C ASP A 144 0.67 11.26 -9.13
N ILE A 145 1.67 11.33 -8.26
CA ILE A 145 1.51 11.75 -6.88
C ILE A 145 1.49 13.28 -6.88
N MET A 146 0.51 13.89 -6.22
CA MET A 146 0.46 15.35 -6.04
C MET A 146 1.73 15.84 -5.36
N ARG A 147 2.08 17.12 -5.54
CA ARG A 147 3.18 17.79 -4.84
C ARG A 147 3.22 17.38 -3.36
N ASP A 148 4.41 17.07 -2.88
CA ASP A 148 4.62 16.67 -1.51
C ASP A 148 5.04 17.83 -0.61
N ALA A 149 4.61 17.79 0.65
CA ALA A 149 4.99 18.73 1.68
C ALA A 149 4.82 18.09 3.06
N GLU A 150 5.54 18.60 4.07
CA GLU A 150 5.33 18.14 5.45
C GLU A 150 3.94 18.50 5.98
N ASP A 151 3.35 19.61 5.52
CA ASP A 151 1.95 19.93 5.74
C ASP A 151 1.06 19.09 4.81
N CYS A 152 0.72 17.90 5.27
CA CYS A 152 0.03 16.88 4.48
C CYS A 152 -1.10 16.14 5.23
N LEU A 153 -1.35 16.40 6.51
CA LEU A 153 -2.29 15.61 7.33
C LEU A 153 -3.76 15.98 7.04
N THR A 154 -4.21 15.55 5.86
CA THR A 154 -5.54 15.79 5.31
C THR A 154 -6.34 14.51 5.07
N VAL A 155 -7.65 14.62 5.13
CA VAL A 155 -8.64 13.59 4.79
C VAL A 155 -9.48 14.07 3.62
N ASN A 156 -9.95 13.14 2.80
CA ASN A 156 -10.83 13.38 1.67
C ASN A 156 -12.10 12.56 1.85
N VAL A 157 -13.25 13.16 1.54
CA VAL A 157 -14.57 12.51 1.63
C VAL A 157 -15.26 12.61 0.28
N VAL A 158 -15.65 11.47 -0.28
CA VAL A 158 -16.48 11.37 -1.48
C VAL A 158 -17.77 10.65 -1.12
N LYS A 159 -18.90 11.23 -1.48
CA LYS A 159 -20.24 10.75 -1.10
C LYS A 159 -21.21 10.80 -2.29
N PRO A 160 -22.29 10.01 -2.29
CA PRO A 160 -23.39 10.21 -3.24
C PRO A 160 -23.94 11.65 -3.15
N ALA A 161 -24.29 12.23 -4.30
CA ALA A 161 -24.80 13.61 -4.36
C ALA A 161 -26.11 13.80 -3.57
N ASP A 162 -26.94 12.74 -3.49
CA ASP A 162 -28.21 12.73 -2.77
C ASP A 162 -28.09 12.45 -1.26
N ALA A 163 -26.88 12.14 -0.77
CA ALA A 163 -26.66 11.83 0.63
C ALA A 163 -26.89 13.09 1.48
N ASN A 164 -27.89 13.07 2.36
CA ASN A 164 -28.08 14.05 3.41
C ASN A 164 -27.51 13.51 4.75
N PRO A 165 -27.39 14.33 5.81
CA PRO A 165 -26.88 13.88 7.11
C PRO A 165 -27.61 12.67 7.73
N ASP A 166 -28.86 12.41 7.34
CA ASP A 166 -29.68 11.30 7.85
C ASP A 166 -29.58 10.02 6.98
N ALA A 167 -28.76 10.03 5.91
CA ALA A 167 -28.61 8.91 4.99
C ALA A 167 -28.04 7.64 5.65
N ASN A 168 -27.19 7.79 6.68
CA ASN A 168 -26.58 6.71 7.46
C ASN A 168 -25.86 5.65 6.61
N TYR A 169 -25.16 6.10 5.56
CA TYR A 169 -24.43 5.23 4.66
C TYR A 169 -23.20 4.61 5.34
N PRO A 170 -22.88 3.33 5.06
CA PRO A 170 -21.62 2.72 5.46
C PRO A 170 -20.42 3.51 4.92
N VAL A 171 -19.32 3.51 5.68
CA VAL A 171 -18.12 4.30 5.37
C VAL A 171 -16.98 3.36 5.05
N LEU A 172 -16.34 3.56 3.90
CA LEU A 172 -15.16 2.82 3.46
C LEU A 172 -13.94 3.73 3.54
N VAL A 173 -13.05 3.48 4.51
CA VAL A 173 -11.85 4.29 4.74
C VAL A 173 -10.65 3.61 4.08
N TRP A 174 -10.07 4.27 3.08
CA TRP A 174 -8.89 3.84 2.35
C TRP A 174 -7.59 4.33 2.99
N ILE A 175 -6.67 3.39 3.20
CA ILE A 175 -5.28 3.60 3.61
C ILE A 175 -4.40 3.12 2.46
N TYR A 176 -3.71 4.05 1.79
CA TYR A 176 -2.91 3.72 0.61
C TYR A 176 -1.64 2.93 0.95
N GLY A 177 -1.17 2.17 -0.04
CA GLY A 177 0.11 1.46 -0.05
C GLY A 177 1.24 2.29 -0.67
N GLY A 178 2.45 1.72 -0.65
CA GLY A 178 3.67 2.38 -1.14
C GLY A 178 4.89 2.10 -0.26
N GLY A 179 4.98 0.89 0.30
CA GLY A 179 6.09 0.46 1.15
C GLY A 179 6.39 1.37 2.33
N PHE A 180 5.40 2.11 2.86
CA PHE A 180 5.61 3.17 3.87
C PHE A 180 6.57 4.29 3.44
N GLU A 181 6.96 4.36 2.17
CA GLU A 181 8.00 5.26 1.64
C GLU A 181 7.41 6.32 0.71
N ILE A 182 6.37 5.93 -0.03
CA ILE A 182 5.67 6.74 -1.03
C ILE A 182 4.15 6.49 -0.95
N GLY A 183 3.41 7.18 -1.80
CA GLY A 183 1.96 7.06 -1.97
C GLY A 183 1.20 8.28 -1.48
N GLY A 184 -0.03 8.40 -1.94
CA GLY A 184 -0.95 9.45 -1.53
C GLY A 184 -2.39 9.14 -1.97
N PRO A 185 -3.40 9.75 -1.35
CA PRO A 185 -4.80 9.53 -1.68
C PRO A 185 -5.18 9.89 -3.12
N SER A 186 -4.49 10.86 -3.74
CA SER A 186 -4.81 11.36 -5.08
C SER A 186 -4.69 10.30 -6.18
N THR A 187 -3.90 9.25 -5.95
CA THR A 187 -3.74 8.14 -6.89
C THR A 187 -4.99 7.25 -6.97
N TYR A 188 -5.89 7.33 -5.99
CA TYR A 188 -7.05 6.44 -5.82
C TYR A 188 -8.36 7.22 -5.95
N ASP A 189 -9.01 7.13 -7.11
CA ASP A 189 -10.23 7.88 -7.41
C ASP A 189 -11.44 7.34 -6.63
N GLY A 190 -11.75 7.98 -5.50
CA GLY A 190 -12.92 7.68 -4.68
C GLY A 190 -14.27 7.88 -5.39
N GLY A 191 -14.33 8.72 -6.42
CA GLY A 191 -15.54 8.93 -7.22
C GLY A 191 -16.02 7.63 -7.86
N LYS A 192 -15.10 6.88 -8.46
CA LYS A 192 -15.40 5.58 -9.09
C LYS A 192 -15.92 4.55 -8.09
N VAL A 193 -15.41 4.56 -6.86
CA VAL A 193 -15.87 3.67 -5.79
C VAL A 193 -17.32 3.99 -5.40
N VAL A 194 -17.63 5.27 -5.22
CA VAL A 194 -18.97 5.72 -4.84
C VAL A 194 -19.96 5.50 -5.99
N GLU A 195 -19.61 5.88 -7.22
CA GLU A 195 -20.40 5.61 -8.44
C GLU A 195 -20.77 4.13 -8.53
N ARG A 196 -19.77 3.25 -8.37
CA ARG A 196 -20.00 1.81 -8.41
C ARG A 196 -20.92 1.32 -7.29
N SER A 197 -20.81 1.90 -6.10
CA SER A 197 -21.68 1.55 -4.97
C SER A 197 -23.15 1.93 -5.20
N ILE A 198 -23.39 3.05 -5.90
CA ILE A 198 -24.72 3.49 -6.32
C ILE A 198 -25.29 2.52 -7.36
N GLU A 199 -24.49 2.11 -8.36
CA GLU A 199 -24.89 1.12 -9.37
C GLU A 199 -25.30 -0.22 -8.73
N LEU A 200 -24.58 -0.64 -7.68
CA LEU A 200 -24.89 -1.85 -6.91
C LEU A 200 -26.07 -1.69 -5.96
N LYS A 201 -26.67 -0.50 -5.86
CA LYS A 201 -27.72 -0.16 -4.88
C LYS A 201 -27.30 -0.44 -3.44
N GLN A 202 -26.02 -0.20 -3.16
CA GLN A 202 -25.37 -0.38 -1.87
C GLN A 202 -24.45 0.82 -1.61
N PRO A 203 -25.01 2.05 -1.58
CA PRO A 203 -24.22 3.27 -1.53
C PRO A 203 -23.29 3.28 -0.32
N VAL A 204 -22.06 3.76 -0.52
CA VAL A 204 -21.08 3.98 0.54
C VAL A 204 -20.54 5.41 0.47
N ILE A 205 -20.03 5.90 1.60
CA ILE A 205 -19.14 7.06 1.62
C ILE A 205 -17.71 6.54 1.57
N TYR A 206 -16.92 7.05 0.63
CA TYR A 206 -15.50 6.78 0.54
C TYR A 206 -14.71 7.87 1.26
N VAL A 207 -13.77 7.46 2.11
CA VAL A 207 -12.86 8.35 2.82
C VAL A 207 -11.44 7.92 2.52
N SER A 208 -10.53 8.84 2.19
CA SER A 208 -9.11 8.52 2.04
C SER A 208 -8.25 9.47 2.88
N ILE A 209 -7.22 8.92 3.53
CA ILE A 209 -6.43 9.65 4.54
C ILE A 209 -4.96 9.73 4.12
N ASN A 210 -4.33 10.88 4.35
CA ASN A 210 -2.87 11.02 4.35
C ASN A 210 -2.27 10.51 5.67
N TYR A 211 -1.04 10.00 5.59
CA TYR A 211 -0.23 9.66 6.75
C TYR A 211 1.26 9.85 6.44
N ARG A 212 2.07 10.21 7.45
CA ARG A 212 3.50 10.42 7.25
C ARG A 212 4.20 9.12 6.85
N LEU A 213 5.17 9.26 5.95
CA LEU A 213 5.93 8.17 5.33
C LEU A 213 7.43 8.30 5.65
N SER A 214 8.20 7.30 5.27
CA SER A 214 9.66 7.26 5.29
C SER A 214 10.23 7.63 6.66
N ALA A 215 11.38 8.31 6.70
CA ALA A 215 11.98 8.81 7.92
C ALA A 215 11.13 9.84 8.69
N LEU A 216 10.03 10.37 8.14
CA LEU A 216 9.14 11.29 8.86
C LEU A 216 8.00 10.56 9.59
N GLY A 217 7.58 9.39 9.09
CA GLY A 217 6.52 8.56 9.66
C GLY A 217 7.01 7.36 10.45
N PHE A 218 8.20 6.84 10.12
CA PHE A 218 8.69 5.53 10.58
C PHE A 218 10.18 5.57 10.95
N LEU A 219 10.65 6.70 11.48
CA LEU A 219 12.01 6.80 12.02
C LEU A 219 12.19 5.77 13.16
N PRO A 220 13.20 4.89 13.11
CA PRO A 220 13.45 3.92 14.17
C PRO A 220 14.43 4.47 15.22
N GLY A 221 14.90 3.60 16.12
CA GLY A 221 16.01 3.87 17.02
C GLY A 221 15.60 4.17 18.47
N ARG A 222 16.60 4.10 19.36
CA ARG A 222 16.44 4.25 20.80
C ARG A 222 15.91 5.62 21.19
N GLN A 223 16.39 6.68 20.55
CA GLN A 223 15.93 8.06 20.82
C GLN A 223 14.43 8.21 20.56
N VAL A 224 13.94 7.60 19.47
CA VAL A 224 12.52 7.58 19.11
C VAL A 224 11.70 6.79 20.13
N LYS A 225 12.22 5.65 20.60
CA LYS A 225 11.59 4.81 21.62
C LYS A 225 11.50 5.51 22.98
N ASP A 226 12.61 6.09 23.43
CA ASP A 226 12.72 6.78 24.72
C ASP A 226 11.76 7.98 24.78
N GLU A 227 11.60 8.72 23.66
CA GLU A 227 10.62 9.80 23.52
C GLU A 227 9.18 9.33 23.22
N LYS A 228 8.95 8.03 22.99
CA LYS A 228 7.63 7.46 22.66
C LYS A 228 7.00 8.07 21.39
N VAL A 229 7.82 8.36 20.38
CA VAL A 229 7.42 8.96 19.10
C VAL A 229 7.62 8.00 17.92
N GLY A 230 7.53 6.69 18.16
CA GLY A 230 7.56 5.66 17.12
C GLY A 230 6.26 5.57 16.32
N ASN A 231 6.34 4.92 15.15
CA ASN A 231 5.19 4.58 14.30
C ASN A 231 4.25 5.77 14.01
N LEU A 232 4.80 6.97 13.80
CA LEU A 232 4.01 8.20 13.60
C LEU A 232 3.02 8.09 12.44
N GLY A 233 3.36 7.41 11.36
CA GLY A 233 2.41 7.14 10.27
C GLY A 233 1.18 6.34 10.70
N LEU A 234 1.34 5.33 11.58
CA LEU A 234 0.20 4.58 12.14
C LEU A 234 -0.62 5.42 13.13
N GLN A 235 0.04 6.32 13.85
CA GLN A 235 -0.62 7.27 14.75
C GLN A 235 -1.44 8.30 13.96
N ASP A 236 -0.92 8.79 12.83
CA ASP A 236 -1.64 9.70 11.92
C ASP A 236 -2.94 9.06 11.44
N GLN A 237 -2.87 7.79 11.01
CA GLN A 237 -4.04 7.02 10.61
C GLN A 237 -5.05 6.89 11.76
N ARG A 238 -4.61 6.65 13.00
CA ARG A 238 -5.50 6.54 14.17
C ARG A 238 -6.20 7.87 14.46
N VAL A 239 -5.50 9.01 14.35
CA VAL A 239 -6.09 10.35 14.51
C VAL A 239 -7.10 10.62 13.39
N ALA A 240 -6.80 10.26 12.15
CA ALA A 240 -7.74 10.39 11.04
C ALA A 240 -9.00 9.51 11.24
N LEU A 241 -8.86 8.30 11.76
CA LEU A 241 -10.02 7.45 12.11
C LEU A 241 -10.89 8.06 13.22
N ARG A 242 -10.28 8.72 14.22
CA ARG A 242 -11.01 9.48 15.24
C ARG A 242 -11.71 10.71 14.63
N TRP A 243 -11.10 11.36 13.65
CA TRP A 243 -11.75 12.42 12.87
C TRP A 243 -12.98 11.89 12.13
N VAL A 244 -12.88 10.72 11.48
CA VAL A 244 -14.02 10.06 10.82
C VAL A 244 -15.15 9.82 11.82
N GLN A 245 -14.85 9.25 12.99
CA GLN A 245 -15.85 9.03 14.04
C GLN A 245 -16.56 10.32 14.48
N LYS A 246 -15.81 11.43 14.57
CA LYS A 246 -16.35 12.73 15.00
C LYS A 246 -17.26 13.38 13.94
N TYR A 247 -16.90 13.30 12.66
CA TYR A 247 -17.47 14.17 11.63
C TYR A 247 -18.23 13.48 10.51
N ILE A 248 -18.07 12.17 10.29
CA ILE A 248 -18.59 11.53 9.07
C ILE A 248 -20.12 11.56 8.95
N SER A 249 -20.83 11.67 10.08
CA SER A 249 -22.28 11.87 10.10
C SER A 249 -22.73 13.16 9.43
N LYS A 250 -21.91 14.22 9.43
CA LYS A 250 -22.20 15.47 8.71
C LYS A 250 -22.18 15.29 7.20
N PHE A 251 -21.49 14.26 6.72
CA PHE A 251 -21.45 13.87 5.31
C PHE A 251 -22.55 12.86 4.95
N GLY A 252 -23.34 12.38 5.92
CA GLY A 252 -24.36 11.33 5.75
C GLY A 252 -23.87 9.91 6.04
N GLY A 253 -22.66 9.77 6.60
CA GLY A 253 -22.07 8.48 6.94
C GLY A 253 -22.43 8.03 8.35
N ASP A 254 -22.56 6.73 8.54
CA ASP A 254 -22.78 6.15 9.87
C ASP A 254 -21.43 5.79 10.52
N PRO A 255 -20.99 6.49 11.59
CA PRO A 255 -19.71 6.23 12.24
C PRO A 255 -19.62 4.82 12.85
N SER A 256 -20.74 4.17 13.14
CA SER A 256 -20.77 2.77 13.60
C SER A 256 -20.54 1.76 12.46
N LYS A 257 -20.59 2.22 11.20
CA LYS A 257 -20.49 1.39 9.99
C LYS A 257 -19.21 1.62 9.17
N VAL A 258 -18.10 1.91 9.84
CA VAL A 258 -16.79 2.12 9.22
C VAL A 258 -16.09 0.80 8.91
N THR A 259 -15.67 0.59 7.66
CA THR A 259 -14.74 -0.47 7.24
C THR A 259 -13.43 0.18 6.82
N ILE A 260 -12.30 -0.28 7.37
CA ILE A 260 -10.98 0.14 6.93
C ILE A 260 -10.47 -0.79 5.83
N TRP A 261 -9.84 -0.22 4.82
CA TRP A 261 -9.40 -0.90 3.62
C TRP A 261 -8.04 -0.37 3.20
N GLY A 262 -7.10 -1.27 2.89
CA GLY A 262 -5.81 -0.88 2.36
C GLY A 262 -5.17 -1.95 1.49
N GLU A 263 -4.14 -1.53 0.77
CA GLU A 263 -3.29 -2.39 -0.05
C GLU A 263 -1.81 -2.23 0.35
N SER A 264 -1.01 -3.29 0.27
CA SER A 264 0.42 -3.26 0.59
C SER A 264 0.68 -2.73 2.02
N ALA A 265 1.50 -1.69 2.17
CA ALA A 265 1.71 -0.95 3.42
C ALA A 265 0.40 -0.47 4.08
N GLY A 266 -0.64 -0.17 3.29
CA GLY A 266 -1.98 0.14 3.77
C GLY A 266 -2.71 -1.09 4.33
N ALA A 267 -2.57 -2.26 3.72
CA ALA A 267 -3.11 -3.52 4.27
C ALA A 267 -2.37 -3.95 5.55
N ILE A 268 -1.05 -3.79 5.57
CA ILE A 268 -0.25 -3.94 6.79
C ILE A 268 -0.75 -2.98 7.86
N SER A 269 -0.99 -1.71 7.51
CA SER A 269 -1.55 -0.70 8.41
C SER A 269 -2.92 -1.11 8.96
N VAL A 270 -3.84 -1.64 8.12
CA VAL A 270 -5.13 -2.20 8.58
C VAL A 270 -4.89 -3.29 9.63
N ALA A 271 -3.97 -4.23 9.39
CA ALA A 271 -3.62 -5.26 10.36
C ALA A 271 -3.05 -4.65 11.67
N MET A 272 -2.18 -3.64 11.58
CA MET A 272 -1.62 -2.96 12.76
C MET A 272 -2.70 -2.23 13.57
N GLN A 273 -3.67 -1.58 12.91
CA GLN A 273 -4.83 -0.96 13.55
C GLN A 273 -5.74 -1.99 14.25
N MET A 274 -5.77 -3.23 13.76
CA MET A 274 -6.52 -4.34 14.36
C MET A 274 -5.83 -4.97 15.57
N ILE A 275 -4.50 -4.91 15.69
CA ILE A 275 -3.77 -5.58 16.79
C ILE A 275 -3.26 -4.61 17.87
N THR A 276 -3.17 -3.32 17.55
CA THR A 276 -2.82 -2.28 18.54
C THR A 276 -3.80 -2.31 19.71
N ASN A 277 -3.36 -1.80 20.88
CA ASN A 277 -4.15 -1.81 22.11
C ASN A 277 -4.72 -3.20 22.47
N LYS A 278 -3.96 -4.26 22.18
CA LYS A 278 -4.34 -5.67 22.38
C LYS A 278 -5.64 -6.06 21.67
N GLY A 279 -5.89 -5.50 20.49
CA GLY A 279 -7.11 -5.75 19.72
C GLY A 279 -8.26 -4.79 20.02
N ASN A 280 -8.08 -3.81 20.91
CA ASN A 280 -9.08 -2.76 21.12
C ASN A 280 -9.04 -1.75 19.95
N ASN A 281 -10.03 -1.84 19.07
CA ASN A 281 -10.22 -0.94 17.94
C ASN A 281 -10.85 0.41 18.31
N GLU A 282 -11.15 0.70 19.58
CA GLU A 282 -11.77 1.95 20.05
C GLU A 282 -13.11 2.27 19.37
N ASN A 283 -13.83 1.25 18.87
CA ASN A 283 -15.00 1.39 18.01
C ASN A 283 -14.76 2.22 16.72
N LEU A 284 -13.51 2.39 16.30
CA LEU A 284 -13.17 3.20 15.13
C LEU A 284 -13.60 2.55 13.80
N PHE A 285 -13.74 1.23 13.78
CA PHE A 285 -14.12 0.45 12.60
C PHE A 285 -14.78 -0.88 13.01
N ARG A 286 -15.63 -1.41 12.14
CA ARG A 286 -16.36 -2.68 12.32
C ARG A 286 -15.99 -3.77 11.32
N GLY A 287 -15.06 -3.50 10.41
CA GLY A 287 -14.58 -4.44 9.40
C GLY A 287 -13.23 -4.02 8.82
N GLY A 288 -12.47 -4.99 8.31
CA GLY A 288 -11.15 -4.76 7.71
C GLY A 288 -11.00 -5.46 6.35
N VAL A 289 -10.42 -4.77 5.37
CA VAL A 289 -10.06 -5.33 4.06
C VAL A 289 -8.57 -5.14 3.83
N MET A 290 -7.84 -6.24 3.64
CA MET A 290 -6.39 -6.28 3.50
C MET A 290 -5.99 -6.89 2.17
N GLN A 291 -5.62 -6.05 1.21
CA GLN A 291 -5.06 -6.48 -0.07
C GLN A 291 -3.53 -6.54 0.03
N SER A 292 -2.94 -7.73 -0.09
CA SER A 292 -1.49 -7.86 -0.17
C SER A 292 -0.77 -7.33 1.07
N GLY A 293 -1.22 -7.73 2.27
CA GLY A 293 -0.61 -7.32 3.53
C GLY A 293 -1.31 -7.93 4.76
N GLY A 294 -0.63 -7.88 5.90
CA GLY A 294 -1.10 -8.48 7.15
C GLY A 294 -0.21 -8.13 8.35
N PRO A 295 -0.31 -8.88 9.46
CA PRO A 295 0.50 -8.69 10.65
C PRO A 295 1.93 -9.22 10.43
N ILE A 296 2.74 -8.48 9.68
CA ILE A 296 4.10 -8.85 9.29
C ILE A 296 5.04 -9.04 10.51
N PRO A 297 6.03 -9.94 10.43
CA PRO A 297 7.08 -10.03 11.45
C PRO A 297 7.91 -8.75 11.47
N VAL A 298 7.95 -8.10 12.64
CA VAL A 298 8.83 -6.96 12.90
C VAL A 298 9.40 -7.07 14.31
N GLY A 299 10.67 -6.71 14.44
CA GLY A 299 11.36 -6.63 15.72
C GLY A 299 11.18 -5.30 16.46
N ASP A 300 12.00 -5.11 17.50
CA ASP A 300 12.06 -3.87 18.28
C ASP A 300 12.42 -2.67 17.40
N ILE A 301 11.89 -1.49 17.73
CA ILE A 301 12.19 -0.23 17.03
C ILE A 301 13.70 0.08 17.04
N GLU A 302 14.44 -0.40 18.05
CA GLU A 302 15.90 -0.27 18.13
C GLU A 302 16.65 -1.12 17.08
N ASN A 303 16.04 -2.17 16.51
CA ASN A 303 16.67 -2.96 15.45
C ASN A 303 16.92 -2.12 14.18
N GLY A 304 16.24 -0.98 14.04
CA GLY A 304 16.48 -0.01 12.98
C GLY A 304 17.52 1.06 13.30
N GLN A 305 18.26 0.99 14.42
CA GLN A 305 19.18 2.06 14.87
C GLN A 305 20.13 2.55 13.77
N ARG A 306 20.63 1.65 12.91
CA ARG A 306 21.49 2.01 11.77
C ARG A 306 20.88 3.06 10.84
N TYR A 307 19.56 3.07 10.67
CA TYR A 307 18.85 4.04 9.82
C TYR A 307 18.63 5.37 10.54
N TYR A 308 18.46 5.36 11.87
CA TYR A 308 18.49 6.57 12.68
C TYR A 308 19.86 7.25 12.61
N ASP A 309 20.93 6.46 12.84
CA ASP A 309 22.31 6.96 12.82
C ASP A 309 22.69 7.51 11.45
N PHE A 310 22.22 6.86 10.37
CA PHE A 310 22.35 7.36 9.00
C PHE A 310 21.72 8.75 8.84
N MET A 311 20.49 8.96 9.32
CA MET A 311 19.85 10.28 9.27
C MET A 311 20.62 11.32 10.08
N VAL A 312 21.10 10.96 11.28
CA VAL A 312 21.90 11.85 12.14
C VAL A 312 23.21 12.26 11.45
N GLU A 313 23.88 11.33 10.78
CA GLU A 313 25.12 11.61 10.05
C GLU A 313 24.86 12.48 8.83
N LYS A 314 23.89 12.13 7.98
CA LYS A 314 23.60 12.81 6.72
C LYS A 314 23.03 14.22 6.89
N THR A 315 22.43 14.50 8.04
CA THR A 315 21.87 15.82 8.36
C THR A 315 22.81 16.72 9.17
N GLY A 316 24.00 16.23 9.53
CA GLY A 316 24.97 16.99 10.33
C GLY A 316 24.60 17.10 11.82
N CYS A 317 23.73 16.22 12.31
CA CYS A 317 23.33 16.15 13.71
C CYS A 317 24.28 15.31 14.59
N LYS A 318 25.29 14.67 14.00
CA LYS A 318 26.30 13.88 14.73
C LYS A 318 27.01 14.73 15.79
N GLY A 319 27.13 14.20 17.01
CA GLY A 319 27.79 14.86 18.14
C GLY A 319 26.92 15.87 18.91
N ARG A 320 25.64 16.05 18.53
CA ARG A 320 24.68 16.80 19.34
C ARG A 320 24.29 16.01 20.59
N ALA A 321 24.02 16.71 21.69
CA ALA A 321 23.55 16.09 22.94
C ALA A 321 22.17 15.44 22.77
N ASP A 322 21.27 16.13 22.04
CA ASP A 322 19.98 15.61 21.63
C ASP A 322 19.93 15.57 20.09
N THR A 323 20.19 14.40 19.53
CA THR A 323 20.19 14.19 18.08
C THR A 323 18.79 14.20 17.49
N LEU A 324 17.75 13.84 18.26
CA LEU A 324 16.37 13.84 17.79
C LEU A 324 15.82 15.27 17.70
N ASP A 325 16.07 16.11 18.71
CA ASP A 325 15.78 17.54 18.65
C ASP A 325 16.54 18.23 17.51
N CYS A 326 17.80 17.87 17.28
CA CYS A 326 18.54 18.36 16.12
C CYS A 326 17.83 18.03 14.80
N LEU A 327 17.38 16.79 14.60
CA LEU A 327 16.66 16.36 13.39
C LEU A 327 15.36 17.15 13.16
N ARG A 328 14.66 17.56 14.23
CA ARG A 328 13.46 18.42 14.14
C ARG A 328 13.77 19.78 13.53
N LYS A 329 14.95 20.33 13.82
CA LYS A 329 15.38 21.68 13.43
C LYS A 329 16.13 21.75 12.09
N VAL A 330 16.49 20.60 11.51
CA VAL A 330 17.15 20.52 10.21
C VAL A 330 16.26 21.15 9.12
N PRO A 331 16.79 21.95 8.19
CA PRO A 331 16.00 22.44 7.04
C PRO A 331 15.38 21.27 6.27
N TYR A 332 14.11 21.40 5.86
CA TYR A 332 13.38 20.30 5.19
C TYR A 332 14.15 19.72 3.99
N ALA A 333 14.73 20.56 3.14
CA ALA A 333 15.50 20.11 1.98
C ALA A 333 16.70 19.22 2.36
N THR A 334 17.38 19.51 3.47
CA THR A 334 18.48 18.69 3.98
C THR A 334 17.97 17.35 4.52
N TYR A 335 16.86 17.37 5.26
CA TYR A 335 16.23 16.15 5.77
C TYR A 335 15.76 15.24 4.62
N LYS A 336 15.06 15.84 3.64
CA LYS A 336 14.57 15.18 2.43
C LYS A 336 15.69 14.55 1.62
N LYS A 337 16.79 15.28 1.41
CA LYS A 337 17.99 14.74 0.74
C LYS A 337 18.56 13.52 1.48
N ALA A 338 18.68 13.58 2.80
CA ALA A 338 19.14 12.43 3.58
C ALA A 338 18.20 11.23 3.44
N MET A 339 16.89 11.46 3.50
CA MET A 339 15.87 10.44 3.29
C MET A 339 15.98 9.78 1.91
N ASP A 340 16.19 10.58 0.86
CA ASP A 340 16.35 10.11 -0.53
C ASP A 340 17.63 9.29 -0.76
N GLU A 341 18.68 9.51 0.04
CA GLU A 341 19.92 8.73 -0.01
C GLU A 341 19.83 7.40 0.75
N SER A 342 18.76 7.16 1.51
CA SER A 342 18.57 5.92 2.26
C SER A 342 18.05 4.78 1.37
N PRO A 343 18.25 3.49 1.76
CA PRO A 343 17.66 2.38 1.03
C PRO A 343 16.13 2.46 0.97
N ASN A 344 15.56 2.04 -0.15
CA ASN A 344 14.12 1.96 -0.44
C ASN A 344 13.71 0.55 -0.89
N MET A 345 12.43 0.32 -1.16
CA MET A 345 11.88 -0.97 -1.58
C MET A 345 12.48 -1.55 -2.89
N PHE A 346 13.15 -0.73 -3.71
CA PHE A 346 13.86 -1.14 -4.93
C PHE A 346 15.38 -1.11 -4.77
N SER A 347 15.89 -0.91 -3.56
CA SER A 347 17.30 -1.12 -3.23
C SER A 347 17.62 -2.61 -3.09
N TYR A 348 18.90 -2.96 -2.97
CA TYR A 348 19.35 -4.35 -2.90
C TYR A 348 18.63 -5.18 -1.82
N GLN A 349 18.34 -4.57 -0.66
CA GLN A 349 17.62 -5.19 0.46
C GLN A 349 16.10 -5.40 0.23
N ALA A 350 15.56 -4.91 -0.89
CA ALA A 350 14.18 -5.10 -1.34
C ALA A 350 13.14 -4.80 -0.24
N LEU A 351 12.23 -5.73 0.03
CA LEU A 351 11.14 -5.58 1.02
C LEU A 351 11.59 -5.51 2.49
N MET A 352 12.88 -5.65 2.79
CA MET A 352 13.41 -5.47 4.15
C MET A 352 13.67 -3.99 4.39
N LEU A 353 12.59 -3.21 4.50
CA LEU A 353 12.61 -1.75 4.38
C LEU A 353 13.43 -1.05 5.47
N ALA A 354 13.95 0.14 5.15
CA ALA A 354 14.51 1.03 6.16
C ALA A 354 13.40 1.58 7.07
N TRP A 355 12.29 1.96 6.43
CA TRP A 355 11.15 2.63 7.02
C TRP A 355 9.94 1.70 7.01
N LEU A 356 9.57 1.19 8.19
CA LEU A 356 8.39 0.34 8.38
C LEU A 356 7.92 0.41 9.83
N PRO A 357 6.71 -0.06 10.15
CA PRO A 357 6.28 -0.25 11.53
C PRO A 357 7.24 -1.14 12.31
N ARG A 358 7.49 -0.81 13.57
CA ARG A 358 8.31 -1.62 14.50
C ARG A 358 7.68 -1.64 15.89
N VAL A 359 8.10 -2.59 16.73
CA VAL A 359 7.64 -2.65 18.13
C VAL A 359 8.23 -1.47 18.90
N ASP A 360 7.40 -0.49 19.24
CA ASP A 360 7.80 0.76 19.90
C ASP A 360 7.40 0.82 21.38
N GLY A 361 6.62 -0.15 21.87
CA GLY A 361 6.09 -0.17 23.24
C GLY A 361 4.91 0.77 23.46
N VAL A 362 4.43 1.46 22.41
CA VAL A 362 3.32 2.44 22.47
C VAL A 362 2.20 2.00 21.54
N PHE A 363 2.40 2.11 20.22
CA PHE A 363 1.42 1.64 19.25
C PHE A 363 1.46 0.12 19.12
N LEU A 364 2.66 -0.45 19.02
CA LEU A 364 2.92 -1.89 19.00
C LEU A 364 3.68 -2.27 20.26
N THR A 365 3.01 -2.98 21.17
CA THR A 365 3.60 -3.42 22.44
C THR A 365 4.33 -4.77 22.35
N GLU A 366 4.17 -5.47 21.22
CA GLU A 366 4.82 -6.74 20.94
C GLU A 366 4.88 -7.02 19.42
N PRO A 367 5.68 -8.00 18.96
CA PRO A 367 5.68 -8.39 17.56
C PRO A 367 4.28 -8.77 17.06
N PRO A 368 3.84 -8.29 15.88
CA PRO A 368 2.47 -8.48 15.39
C PRO A 368 1.98 -9.92 15.38
N GLN A 369 2.85 -10.86 15.03
CA GLN A 369 2.53 -12.28 15.01
C GLN A 369 2.18 -12.82 16.41
N HIS A 370 2.79 -12.29 17.49
CA HIS A 370 2.46 -12.68 18.85
C HIS A 370 1.07 -12.20 19.27
N SER A 371 0.71 -10.97 18.90
CA SER A 371 -0.65 -10.45 19.10
C SER A 371 -1.69 -11.39 18.48
N VAL A 372 -1.45 -11.82 17.23
CA VAL A 372 -2.34 -12.72 16.49
C VAL A 372 -2.44 -14.10 17.16
N ILE A 373 -1.32 -14.70 17.55
CA ILE A 373 -1.30 -16.01 18.24
C ILE A 373 -2.04 -15.96 19.57
N ARG A 374 -1.92 -14.87 20.31
CA ARG A 374 -2.61 -14.66 21.60
C ARG A 374 -4.09 -14.32 21.45
N GLY A 375 -4.57 -14.05 20.23
CA GLY A 375 -5.92 -13.58 19.98
C GLY A 375 -6.14 -12.10 20.32
N ASN A 376 -5.06 -11.33 20.50
CA ASN A 376 -5.10 -9.87 20.66
C ASN A 376 -5.34 -9.20 19.30
N VAL A 377 -6.50 -9.47 18.71
CA VAL A 377 -6.93 -8.98 17.40
C VAL A 377 -8.35 -8.44 17.54
N ALA A 378 -8.64 -7.29 16.95
CA ALA A 378 -9.98 -6.73 16.93
C ALA A 378 -10.99 -7.74 16.38
N ASN A 379 -12.06 -7.97 17.14
CA ASN A 379 -13.11 -8.92 16.80
C ASN A 379 -14.09 -8.30 15.78
N VAL A 380 -13.63 -8.18 14.53
CA VAL A 380 -14.39 -7.61 13.41
C VAL A 380 -14.28 -8.51 12.19
N PRO A 381 -15.30 -8.62 11.34
CA PRO A 381 -15.18 -9.37 10.09
C PRO A 381 -14.02 -8.87 9.21
N ILE A 382 -13.40 -9.77 8.44
CA ILE A 382 -12.29 -9.40 7.54
C ILE A 382 -12.36 -10.04 6.15
N ILE A 383 -11.88 -9.30 5.16
CA ILE A 383 -11.42 -9.84 3.88
C ILE A 383 -9.90 -9.68 3.81
N THR A 384 -9.19 -10.73 3.41
CA THR A 384 -7.74 -10.62 3.16
C THR A 384 -7.31 -11.50 2.00
N GLY A 385 -6.35 -11.04 1.22
CA GLY A 385 -5.84 -11.79 0.08
C GLY A 385 -4.52 -11.28 -0.42
N ASN A 386 -3.98 -11.96 -1.42
CA ASN A 386 -2.69 -11.66 -2.01
C ASN A 386 -2.76 -11.76 -3.53
N CYS A 387 -1.89 -11.03 -4.21
CA CYS A 387 -1.48 -11.39 -5.54
C CYS A 387 -0.72 -12.73 -5.52
N ASP A 388 -0.72 -13.49 -6.62
CA ASP A 388 -0.05 -14.80 -6.65
C ASP A 388 1.48 -14.66 -6.54
N ASP A 389 2.03 -13.60 -7.13
CA ASP A 389 3.46 -13.39 -7.35
C ASP A 389 3.97 -12.12 -6.64
N GLU A 390 3.63 -11.95 -5.36
CA GLU A 390 3.91 -10.74 -4.58
C GLU A 390 5.39 -10.30 -4.58
N GLY A 391 6.32 -11.25 -4.55
CA GLY A 391 7.75 -10.93 -4.43
C GLY A 391 8.47 -10.67 -5.74
N SER A 392 7.84 -10.90 -6.89
CA SER A 392 8.50 -10.86 -8.21
C SER A 392 9.05 -9.46 -8.54
N LEU A 393 8.24 -8.43 -8.32
CA LEU A 393 8.56 -7.03 -8.61
C LEU A 393 9.78 -6.52 -7.84
N PHE A 394 9.95 -6.95 -6.59
CA PHE A 394 11.02 -6.48 -5.71
C PHE A 394 12.33 -7.25 -5.92
N SER A 395 12.24 -8.46 -6.50
CA SER A 395 13.40 -9.34 -6.71
C SER A 395 14.32 -8.89 -7.86
N PHE A 396 13.89 -7.95 -8.70
CA PHE A 396 14.75 -7.34 -9.71
C PHE A 396 15.93 -6.58 -9.10
N SER A 397 15.77 -6.08 -7.87
CA SER A 397 16.78 -5.32 -7.12
C SER A 397 17.92 -6.19 -6.59
N SER A 398 17.69 -7.50 -6.48
CA SER A 398 18.65 -8.50 -6.02
C SER A 398 19.15 -9.43 -7.14
N LYS A 399 19.14 -8.95 -8.39
CA LYS A 399 19.49 -9.75 -9.60
C LYS A 399 20.91 -10.34 -9.60
N ASN A 400 21.82 -9.75 -8.83
CA ASN A 400 23.21 -10.19 -8.66
C ASN A 400 23.37 -11.36 -7.67
N VAL A 401 22.30 -11.77 -6.97
CA VAL A 401 22.30 -13.03 -6.21
C VAL A 401 22.06 -14.17 -7.20
N THR A 402 23.07 -15.01 -7.39
CA THR A 402 23.09 -16.04 -8.44
C THR A 402 23.40 -17.44 -7.92
N THR A 403 23.98 -17.57 -6.73
CA THR A 403 24.31 -18.86 -6.13
C THR A 403 23.57 -19.13 -4.82
N ASN A 404 23.54 -20.39 -4.39
CA ASN A 404 22.98 -20.80 -3.10
C ASN A 404 23.68 -20.10 -1.91
N ALA A 405 24.99 -19.91 -1.99
CA ALA A 405 25.76 -19.24 -0.94
C ALA A 405 25.39 -17.75 -0.86
N GLU A 406 25.36 -17.06 -2.00
CA GLU A 406 24.95 -15.64 -2.06
C GLU A 406 23.52 -15.44 -1.56
N LEU A 407 22.60 -16.35 -1.87
CA LEU A 407 21.23 -16.30 -1.35
C LEU A 407 21.20 -16.45 0.18
N LYS A 408 21.96 -17.40 0.72
CA LYS A 408 22.08 -17.59 2.17
C LYS A 408 22.62 -16.32 2.84
N ASP A 409 23.66 -15.71 2.26
CA ASP A 409 24.24 -14.47 2.78
C ASP A 409 23.25 -13.30 2.71
N TYR A 410 22.52 -13.16 1.61
CA TYR A 410 21.43 -12.19 1.47
C TYR A 410 20.37 -12.36 2.57
N MET A 411 19.93 -13.60 2.81
CA MET A 411 18.95 -13.90 3.86
C MET A 411 19.49 -13.57 5.26
N LYS A 412 20.74 -13.93 5.56
CA LYS A 412 21.40 -13.60 6.83
C LYS A 412 21.59 -12.11 7.04
N GLN A 413 21.79 -11.34 5.98
CA GLN A 413 22.05 -9.92 6.12
C GLN A 413 20.77 -9.10 6.27
N TYR A 414 19.71 -9.47 5.56
CA TYR A 414 18.52 -8.61 5.41
C TYR A 414 17.23 -9.24 5.94
N MET A 415 16.95 -10.51 5.64
CA MET A 415 15.64 -11.10 5.92
C MET A 415 15.55 -11.78 7.29
N MET A 416 16.57 -12.52 7.67
CA MET A 416 16.59 -13.39 8.85
C MET A 416 17.89 -13.22 9.63
N TRP A 417 18.23 -11.98 9.96
CA TRP A 417 19.50 -11.58 10.55
C TRP A 417 19.82 -12.22 11.91
N ASN A 418 18.81 -12.72 12.60
CA ASN A 418 18.96 -13.42 13.87
C ASN A 418 18.75 -14.95 13.76
N ALA A 419 18.59 -15.50 12.55
CA ALA A 419 18.50 -16.93 12.33
C ALA A 419 19.88 -17.58 12.20
N THR A 420 19.99 -18.82 12.65
CA THR A 420 21.21 -19.65 12.51
C THR A 420 21.35 -20.17 11.09
N ASP A 421 22.59 -20.53 10.72
CA ASP A 421 22.88 -21.14 9.42
C ASP A 421 22.04 -22.39 9.15
N SER A 422 21.89 -23.25 10.16
CA SER A 422 21.09 -24.48 10.03
C SER A 422 19.59 -24.20 9.84
N GLU A 423 19.05 -23.16 10.48
CA GLU A 423 17.65 -22.74 10.27
C GLU A 423 17.44 -22.24 8.84
N ILE A 424 18.36 -21.41 8.32
CA ILE A 424 18.29 -20.92 6.94
C ILE A 424 18.46 -22.07 5.94
N ASP A 425 19.40 -22.99 6.18
CA ASP A 425 19.62 -24.16 5.32
C ASP A 425 18.37 -25.06 5.27
N LEU A 426 17.69 -25.25 6.42
CA LEU A 426 16.43 -25.99 6.47
C LEU A 426 15.30 -25.27 5.74
N LEU A 427 15.21 -23.94 5.87
CA LEU A 427 14.22 -23.15 5.14
C LEU A 427 14.47 -23.25 3.62
N LEU A 428 15.73 -23.19 3.20
CA LEU A 428 16.12 -23.32 1.79
C LEU A 428 15.89 -24.73 1.22
N LYS A 429 15.60 -25.75 2.04
CA LYS A 429 15.08 -27.04 1.53
C LYS A 429 13.61 -26.96 1.11
N HIS A 430 12.83 -26.09 1.77
CA HIS A 430 11.42 -25.87 1.41
C HIS A 430 11.25 -24.98 0.18
N TYR A 431 12.22 -24.12 -0.10
CA TYR A 431 12.31 -23.32 -1.31
C TYR A 431 13.50 -23.85 -2.11
N PRO A 432 13.35 -24.89 -2.95
CA PRO A 432 14.49 -25.52 -3.62
C PRO A 432 15.13 -24.62 -4.68
N ASP A 433 16.38 -24.93 -5.04
CA ASP A 433 17.09 -24.36 -6.19
C ASP A 433 16.60 -25.00 -7.51
N ASP A 434 15.28 -25.01 -7.69
CA ASP A 434 14.58 -25.44 -8.91
C ASP A 434 13.68 -24.28 -9.33
N GLN A 435 14.00 -23.66 -10.46
CA GLN A 435 13.30 -22.47 -10.97
C GLN A 435 11.80 -22.70 -11.18
N ARG A 436 11.37 -23.95 -11.37
CA ARG A 436 9.95 -24.32 -11.52
C ARG A 436 9.15 -24.13 -10.23
N ALA A 437 9.81 -24.15 -9.08
CA ALA A 437 9.18 -23.98 -7.78
C ALA A 437 9.06 -22.50 -7.35
N GLY A 438 9.72 -21.57 -8.05
CA GLY A 438 9.77 -20.16 -7.68
C GLY A 438 8.67 -19.30 -8.33
N SER A 439 8.60 -18.03 -7.93
CA SER A 439 7.67 -17.03 -8.47
C SER A 439 8.29 -16.24 -9.64
N PRO A 440 7.61 -15.98 -10.77
CA PRO A 440 6.20 -16.26 -11.04
C PRO A 440 5.86 -17.75 -10.99
N PHE A 441 4.88 -18.10 -10.16
CA PHE A 441 4.50 -19.48 -9.90
C PHE A 441 3.79 -20.08 -11.12
N ASP A 442 3.88 -21.39 -11.27
CA ASP A 442 3.21 -22.15 -12.35
C ASP A 442 3.68 -21.78 -13.78
N THR A 443 4.89 -21.20 -13.93
CA THR A 443 5.47 -20.84 -15.25
C THR A 443 6.66 -21.71 -15.68
N GLY A 444 6.88 -22.86 -15.03
CA GLY A 444 8.02 -23.73 -15.36
C GLY A 444 9.37 -23.00 -15.25
N TYR A 445 10.23 -23.17 -16.25
CA TYR A 445 11.54 -22.49 -16.33
C TYR A 445 11.45 -21.06 -16.88
N ASP A 446 10.30 -20.65 -17.40
CA ASP A 446 10.13 -19.28 -17.90
C ASP A 446 10.22 -18.28 -16.76
N ASN A 447 10.50 -17.02 -17.12
CA ASN A 447 10.59 -15.88 -16.20
C ASN A 447 11.77 -15.91 -15.22
N ALA A 448 12.77 -16.77 -15.44
CA ALA A 448 14.01 -16.78 -14.67
C ALA A 448 14.97 -15.64 -15.07
N PHE A 449 14.75 -14.44 -14.51
CA PHE A 449 15.58 -13.26 -14.79
C PHE A 449 17.05 -13.41 -14.36
N SER A 450 17.30 -14.13 -13.26
CA SER A 450 18.61 -14.60 -12.80
C SER A 450 18.45 -15.99 -12.16
N PRO A 451 19.54 -16.76 -11.92
CA PRO A 451 19.43 -18.11 -11.37
C PRO A 451 18.60 -18.22 -10.08
N GLN A 452 18.75 -17.27 -9.15
CA GLN A 452 17.99 -17.26 -7.88
C GLN A 452 16.75 -16.36 -7.91
N PHE A 453 16.48 -15.62 -8.99
CA PHE A 453 15.40 -14.62 -9.07
C PHE A 453 14.05 -15.18 -8.61
N LYS A 454 13.62 -16.31 -9.20
CA LYS A 454 12.30 -16.87 -8.89
C LYS A 454 12.19 -17.37 -7.45
N ARG A 455 13.30 -17.86 -6.91
CA ARG A 455 13.38 -18.38 -5.55
C ARG A 455 13.35 -17.23 -4.52
N ILE A 456 14.08 -16.15 -4.79
CA ILE A 456 14.03 -14.92 -3.99
C ILE A 456 12.62 -14.34 -4.01
N ALA A 457 11.97 -14.29 -5.18
CA ALA A 457 10.60 -13.82 -5.32
C ALA A 457 9.61 -14.65 -4.48
N ALA A 458 9.73 -15.98 -4.49
CA ALA A 458 8.91 -16.85 -3.65
C ALA A 458 9.16 -16.62 -2.15
N LEU A 459 10.43 -16.50 -1.73
CA LEU A 459 10.81 -16.24 -0.34
C LEU A 459 10.29 -14.88 0.14
N GLN A 460 10.49 -13.81 -0.63
CA GLN A 460 10.03 -12.46 -0.31
C GLN A 460 8.51 -12.38 -0.25
N GLY A 461 7.83 -12.95 -1.26
CA GLY A 461 6.37 -12.97 -1.33
C GLY A 461 5.74 -13.72 -0.17
N ASP A 462 6.28 -14.90 0.16
CA ASP A 462 5.77 -15.69 1.28
C ASP A 462 6.07 -15.02 2.62
N PHE A 463 7.26 -14.46 2.82
CA PHE A 463 7.67 -13.86 4.10
C PHE A 463 6.88 -12.62 4.48
N VAL A 464 6.65 -11.72 3.52
CA VAL A 464 6.01 -10.41 3.78
C VAL A 464 4.50 -10.48 3.63
N PHE A 465 3.98 -11.38 2.78
CA PHE A 465 2.57 -11.30 2.37
C PHE A 465 1.78 -12.59 2.64
N HIS A 466 2.12 -13.71 2.01
CA HIS A 466 1.28 -14.93 2.12
C HIS A 466 1.29 -15.53 3.53
N SER A 467 2.46 -15.60 4.17
CA SER A 467 2.60 -16.20 5.50
C SER A 467 1.90 -15.39 6.60
N PRO A 468 2.09 -14.05 6.70
CA PRO A 468 1.31 -13.23 7.63
C PRO A 468 -0.20 -13.29 7.39
N ARG A 469 -0.66 -13.29 6.13
CA ARG A 469 -2.08 -13.47 5.79
C ARG A 469 -2.61 -14.79 6.33
N ARG A 470 -1.92 -15.90 6.05
CA ARG A 470 -2.37 -17.23 6.47
C ARG A 470 -2.34 -17.38 7.98
N LEU A 471 -1.32 -16.85 8.67
CA LEU A 471 -1.30 -16.81 10.14
C LEU A 471 -2.51 -16.08 10.72
N LEU A 472 -2.88 -14.94 10.15
CA LEU A 472 -4.07 -14.21 10.60
C LEU A 472 -5.33 -15.06 10.44
N LEU A 473 -5.57 -15.59 9.24
CA LEU A 473 -6.74 -16.43 8.94
C LEU A 473 -6.81 -17.67 9.84
N GLU A 474 -5.70 -18.40 10.02
CA GLU A 474 -5.60 -19.56 10.92
C GLU A 474 -6.04 -19.25 12.36
N ARG A 475 -5.86 -18.02 12.83
CA ARG A 475 -6.13 -17.62 14.22
C ARG A 475 -7.48 -16.98 14.46
N VAL A 476 -8.05 -16.34 13.43
CA VAL A 476 -9.32 -15.59 13.54
C VAL A 476 -10.51 -16.33 12.95
N ALA A 477 -10.29 -17.23 11.99
CA ALA A 477 -11.37 -18.03 11.39
C ALA A 477 -12.10 -18.86 12.45
N GLY A 478 -13.42 -18.93 12.34
CA GLY A 478 -14.32 -19.55 13.32
C GLY A 478 -14.59 -18.70 14.57
N LYS A 479 -13.79 -17.65 14.85
CA LYS A 479 -14.05 -16.68 15.92
C LYS A 479 -14.72 -15.41 15.41
N GLN A 480 -14.30 -14.96 14.24
CA GLN A 480 -14.91 -13.86 13.49
C GLN A 480 -15.04 -14.25 12.02
N LYS A 481 -15.98 -13.63 11.29
CA LYS A 481 -16.16 -13.95 9.87
C LYS A 481 -14.95 -13.51 9.07
N SER A 482 -14.37 -14.42 8.30
CA SER A 482 -13.14 -14.15 7.55
C SER A 482 -13.19 -14.78 6.16
N TRP A 483 -12.72 -14.04 5.16
CA TRP A 483 -12.69 -14.49 3.77
C TRP A 483 -11.30 -14.30 3.16
N GLY A 484 -10.81 -15.34 2.48
CA GLY A 484 -9.53 -15.34 1.75
C GLY A 484 -9.71 -15.17 0.25
N PHE A 485 -8.84 -14.41 -0.43
CA PHE A 485 -8.75 -14.41 -1.90
C PHE A 485 -7.32 -14.53 -2.40
N ILE A 486 -7.15 -14.99 -3.65
CA ILE A 486 -5.90 -14.98 -4.40
C ILE A 486 -6.14 -14.30 -5.75
N HIS A 487 -5.32 -13.33 -6.11
CA HIS A 487 -5.38 -12.64 -7.38
C HIS A 487 -4.35 -13.21 -8.35
N LYS A 488 -4.83 -13.85 -9.42
CA LYS A 488 -4.06 -14.48 -10.50
C LYS A 488 -4.34 -13.83 -11.87
N ARG A 489 -4.82 -12.57 -11.91
CA ARG A 489 -4.93 -11.83 -13.18
C ARG A 489 -3.58 -11.22 -13.53
N GLY A 490 -3.28 -11.12 -14.82
CA GLY A 490 -2.00 -10.64 -15.33
C GLY A 490 -0.85 -11.65 -15.22
N LYS A 491 -1.12 -12.96 -15.05
CA LYS A 491 -0.06 -13.99 -14.93
C LYS A 491 0.87 -14.04 -16.15
N ASP A 492 0.43 -13.58 -17.31
CA ASP A 492 1.22 -13.54 -18.54
C ASP A 492 2.20 -12.36 -18.61
N ILE A 493 2.19 -11.44 -17.65
CA ILE A 493 3.14 -10.31 -17.61
C ILE A 493 4.56 -10.86 -17.40
N PRO A 494 5.49 -10.67 -18.36
CA PRO A 494 6.81 -11.29 -18.29
C PRO A 494 7.55 -10.94 -17.01
N PHE A 495 8.22 -11.93 -16.42
CA PHE A 495 9.00 -11.86 -15.17
C PHE A 495 8.21 -11.53 -13.89
N ALA A 496 7.09 -10.82 -13.99
CA ALA A 496 6.35 -10.32 -12.84
C ALA A 496 5.13 -11.19 -12.49
N GLY A 497 4.45 -11.77 -13.49
CA GLY A 497 3.21 -12.52 -13.26
C GLY A 497 2.10 -11.67 -12.66
N ALA A 498 1.28 -12.27 -11.79
CA ALA A 498 0.28 -11.53 -11.01
C ALA A 498 0.99 -10.87 -9.83
N PHE A 499 1.66 -9.75 -10.12
CA PHE A 499 2.61 -9.10 -9.22
C PHE A 499 1.95 -8.22 -8.16
N HIS A 500 2.73 -7.78 -7.18
CA HIS A 500 2.27 -6.93 -6.08
C HIS A 500 1.57 -5.64 -6.55
N GLY A 501 0.35 -5.41 -6.08
CA GLY A 501 -0.49 -4.26 -6.42
C GLY A 501 -1.26 -4.41 -7.74
N SER A 502 -1.11 -5.50 -8.50
CA SER A 502 -1.88 -5.73 -9.74
C SER A 502 -3.39 -5.84 -9.49
N ASP A 503 -3.80 -6.22 -8.28
CA ASP A 503 -5.18 -6.28 -7.82
C ASP A 503 -5.82 -4.91 -7.60
N LEU A 504 -5.04 -3.82 -7.54
CA LEU A 504 -5.54 -2.46 -7.55
C LEU A 504 -6.28 -2.13 -8.85
N VAL A 505 -5.91 -2.75 -9.97
CA VAL A 505 -6.65 -2.59 -11.24
C VAL A 505 -8.08 -3.11 -11.09
N ASN A 506 -8.27 -4.22 -10.37
CA ASN A 506 -9.57 -4.82 -10.05
C ASN A 506 -10.37 -4.01 -9.00
N SER A 507 -9.74 -3.02 -8.36
CA SER A 507 -10.29 -2.29 -7.22
C SER A 507 -10.56 -0.81 -7.53
N PHE A 508 -9.73 -0.17 -8.36
CA PHE A 508 -9.79 1.27 -8.69
C PHE A 508 -9.83 1.60 -10.20
N ALA A 509 -9.84 0.57 -11.07
CA ALA A 509 -10.09 0.66 -12.52
C ALA A 509 -9.58 1.95 -13.20
N LYS A 510 -8.25 2.08 -13.34
CA LYS A 510 -7.63 3.09 -14.25
C LYS A 510 -7.34 2.53 -15.64
N LEU A 511 -7.23 1.21 -15.79
CA LEU A 511 -6.89 0.54 -17.04
C LEU A 511 -8.14 -0.13 -17.64
N GLU A 512 -8.74 0.56 -18.61
CA GLU A 512 -9.78 0.11 -19.55
C GLU A 512 -11.20 -0.19 -18.99
N PRO A 513 -12.27 0.09 -19.76
CA PRO A 513 -13.68 -0.05 -19.33
C PRO A 513 -14.19 -1.51 -19.27
N THR A 514 -13.34 -2.51 -19.43
CA THR A 514 -13.77 -3.90 -19.59
C THR A 514 -13.94 -4.61 -18.22
N LYS A 515 -15.11 -4.39 -17.60
CA LYS A 515 -15.89 -5.36 -16.79
C LYS A 515 -15.28 -6.02 -15.53
N LEU A 516 -14.02 -5.80 -15.15
CA LEU A 516 -13.41 -6.51 -14.02
C LEU A 516 -13.12 -5.57 -12.84
N SER A 517 -14.17 -5.00 -12.25
CA SER A 517 -14.14 -4.36 -10.91
C SER A 517 -14.83 -5.27 -9.87
N ASP A 518 -14.65 -6.59 -10.01
CA ASP A 518 -15.42 -7.54 -9.23
C ASP A 518 -14.95 -7.63 -7.78
N LEU A 519 -13.66 -7.45 -7.51
CA LEU A 519 -13.17 -7.30 -6.13
C LEU A 519 -13.78 -6.09 -5.45
N LEU A 520 -13.87 -4.95 -6.14
CA LEU A 520 -14.56 -3.76 -5.61
C LEU A 520 -16.03 -4.05 -5.23
N ASN A 521 -16.75 -4.84 -6.02
CA ASN A 521 -18.14 -5.21 -5.69
C ASN A 521 -18.20 -5.98 -4.36
N TYR A 522 -17.32 -6.96 -4.16
CA TYR A 522 -17.24 -7.72 -2.92
C TYR A 522 -16.90 -6.84 -1.71
N ILE A 523 -16.02 -5.85 -1.89
CA ILE A 523 -15.67 -4.87 -0.86
C ILE A 523 -16.85 -3.97 -0.51
N ILE A 524 -17.63 -3.51 -1.50
CA ILE A 524 -18.83 -2.70 -1.29
C ILE A 524 -19.91 -3.50 -0.54
N TRP A 525 -20.16 -4.74 -0.95
CA TRP A 525 -21.11 -5.64 -0.28
C TRP A 525 -20.69 -5.90 1.17
N PHE A 526 -19.42 -6.19 1.38
CA PHE A 526 -18.83 -6.38 2.70
C PHE A 526 -18.95 -5.12 3.57
N THR A 527 -18.68 -3.95 3.03
CA THR A 527 -18.80 -2.68 3.76
C THR A 527 -20.24 -2.45 4.22
N ASN A 528 -21.22 -2.79 3.38
CA ASN A 528 -22.64 -2.65 3.72
C ASN A 528 -23.13 -3.68 4.74
N LYS A 529 -22.78 -4.96 4.55
CA LYS A 529 -23.43 -6.10 5.22
C LYS A 529 -22.51 -6.92 6.12
N LEU A 530 -21.22 -6.61 6.18
CA LEU A 530 -20.17 -7.44 6.79
C LEU A 530 -20.14 -8.87 6.24
N ASP A 531 -20.53 -9.01 4.98
CA ASP A 531 -20.54 -10.24 4.20
C ASP A 531 -20.28 -9.87 2.74
N PRO A 532 -19.26 -10.44 2.08
CA PRO A 532 -18.99 -10.15 0.68
C PRO A 532 -20.03 -10.77 -0.26
N ASN A 533 -20.89 -11.69 0.19
CA ASN A 533 -21.85 -12.36 -0.70
C ASN A 533 -23.07 -11.47 -0.99
N GLY A 534 -22.96 -10.62 -2.02
CA GLY A 534 -24.05 -9.76 -2.48
C GLY A 534 -24.99 -10.39 -3.52
N ASP A 535 -25.98 -9.59 -3.94
CA ASP A 535 -26.99 -9.97 -4.93
C ASP A 535 -26.40 -9.92 -6.36
N THR A 536 -26.14 -11.09 -6.94
CA THR A 536 -25.51 -11.23 -8.26
C THR A 536 -26.56 -11.21 -9.39
N ARG A 537 -27.25 -10.08 -9.58
CA ARG A 537 -28.17 -9.90 -10.73
C ARG A 537 -27.46 -9.87 -12.10
N SER A 538 -26.13 -9.84 -12.14
CA SER A 538 -25.32 -9.67 -13.35
C SER A 538 -24.33 -10.81 -13.66
N GLY A 539 -24.50 -12.01 -13.07
CA GLY A 539 -23.69 -13.18 -13.42
C GLY A 539 -23.99 -14.44 -12.59
N PRO A 540 -23.30 -15.56 -12.85
CA PRO A 540 -23.47 -16.79 -12.07
C PRO A 540 -23.19 -16.51 -10.59
N LYS A 541 -24.09 -16.94 -9.71
CA LYS A 541 -23.97 -16.76 -8.27
C LYS A 541 -22.81 -17.61 -7.74
N LEU A 542 -21.64 -17.01 -7.60
CA LEU A 542 -20.50 -17.62 -6.90
C LEU A 542 -20.56 -17.22 -5.43
N THR A 543 -20.77 -18.19 -4.56
CA THR A 543 -20.71 -17.97 -3.11
C THR A 543 -19.25 -18.00 -2.67
N TRP A 544 -18.76 -16.93 -2.07
CA TRP A 544 -17.46 -16.84 -1.43
C TRP A 544 -17.56 -17.45 -0.01
N PRO A 545 -17.04 -18.67 0.21
CA PRO A 545 -17.09 -19.31 1.52
C PRO A 545 -16.23 -18.55 2.51
N GLN A 546 -16.66 -18.54 3.78
CA GLN A 546 -15.76 -18.17 4.86
C GLN A 546 -14.57 -19.14 4.89
N TRP A 547 -13.40 -18.60 5.20
CA TRP A 547 -12.18 -19.39 5.31
C TRP A 547 -12.27 -20.33 6.53
N ASP A 548 -11.89 -21.58 6.34
CA ASP A 548 -11.92 -22.64 7.36
C ASP A 548 -10.51 -23.24 7.47
N PRO A 549 -9.86 -23.24 8.66
CA PRO A 549 -8.53 -23.82 8.83
C PRO A 549 -8.45 -25.31 8.51
N LEU A 550 -9.57 -26.06 8.58
CA LEU A 550 -9.61 -27.48 8.26
C LEU A 550 -9.79 -27.73 6.75
N LYS A 551 -10.38 -26.77 6.03
CA LYS A 551 -10.66 -26.83 4.59
C LYS A 551 -10.47 -25.44 3.97
N PRO A 552 -9.22 -24.94 3.91
CA PRO A 552 -8.97 -23.55 3.54
C PRO A 552 -9.32 -23.33 2.08
N LYS A 553 -10.35 -22.51 1.84
CA LYS A 553 -10.81 -22.10 0.51
C LYS A 553 -10.64 -20.60 0.35
N ALA A 554 -10.29 -20.19 -0.86
CA ALA A 554 -10.19 -18.80 -1.26
C ALA A 554 -10.92 -18.53 -2.57
N LEU A 555 -11.40 -17.30 -2.73
CA LEU A 555 -11.86 -16.79 -4.02
C LEU A 555 -10.64 -16.49 -4.90
N ILE A 556 -10.58 -17.07 -6.09
CA ILE A 556 -9.50 -16.83 -7.05
C ILE A 556 -10.02 -15.94 -8.17
N PHE A 557 -9.33 -14.82 -8.40
CA PHE A 557 -9.55 -13.96 -9.57
C PHE A 557 -8.54 -14.35 -10.66
N GLN A 558 -9.00 -14.63 -11.88
CA GLN A 558 -8.15 -15.10 -12.98
C GLN A 558 -8.63 -14.56 -14.33
N ASP A 559 -7.80 -14.66 -15.36
CA ASP A 559 -8.07 -14.19 -16.73
C ASP A 559 -8.78 -15.22 -17.62
N ASP A 560 -9.44 -16.20 -17.01
CA ASP A 560 -10.29 -17.14 -17.74
C ASP A 560 -11.60 -16.48 -18.17
N ILE A 561 -11.92 -16.57 -19.46
CA ILE A 561 -13.10 -15.92 -20.05
C ILE A 561 -14.41 -16.50 -19.49
N LEU A 562 -14.46 -17.80 -19.22
CA LEU A 562 -15.67 -18.50 -18.77
C LEU A 562 -15.79 -18.49 -17.25
N PHE A 563 -14.65 -18.59 -16.56
CA PHE A 563 -14.54 -18.68 -15.11
C PHE A 563 -13.56 -17.64 -14.56
N PRO A 564 -13.86 -16.33 -14.70
CA PRO A 564 -12.96 -15.26 -14.22
C PRO A 564 -12.89 -15.18 -12.68
N ARG A 565 -13.75 -15.96 -12.01
CA ARG A 565 -13.80 -16.16 -10.56
C ARG A 565 -14.09 -17.63 -10.27
N VAL A 566 -13.27 -18.26 -9.43
CA VAL A 566 -13.48 -19.64 -8.96
C VAL A 566 -13.17 -19.77 -7.48
N ILE A 567 -13.69 -20.81 -6.82
CA ILE A 567 -13.26 -21.17 -5.47
C ILE A 567 -12.13 -22.21 -5.59
N GLY A 568 -10.97 -21.90 -5.02
CA GLY A 568 -9.82 -22.81 -4.99
C GLY A 568 -9.31 -23.08 -3.59
N ASP A 569 -8.36 -24.01 -3.49
CA ASP A 569 -7.68 -24.34 -2.24
C ASP A 569 -6.63 -23.28 -1.86
N ASP A 570 -6.59 -22.93 -0.58
CA ASP A 570 -5.58 -22.05 0.01
C ASP A 570 -4.63 -22.85 0.93
N ASN A 571 -4.09 -23.93 0.40
CA ASN A 571 -3.16 -24.86 1.08
C ASN A 571 -1.81 -25.01 0.38
N TYR A 572 -1.50 -24.16 -0.61
CA TYR A 572 -0.21 -24.15 -1.31
C TYR A 572 0.94 -23.84 -0.36
N ARG A 573 2.12 -24.45 -0.58
CA ARG A 573 3.37 -24.19 0.16
C ARG A 573 3.22 -24.19 1.70
N THR A 574 2.31 -25.01 2.24
CA THR A 574 1.96 -24.99 3.67
C THR A 574 3.17 -25.24 4.57
N ASP A 575 3.95 -26.29 4.31
CA ASP A 575 5.12 -26.63 5.14
C ASP A 575 6.19 -25.53 5.10
N ALA A 576 6.41 -24.96 3.93
CA ALA A 576 7.38 -23.88 3.72
C ALA A 576 7.02 -22.63 4.54
N MET A 577 5.77 -22.17 4.42
CA MET A 577 5.26 -21.05 5.21
C MET A 577 5.22 -21.37 6.70
N GLN A 578 4.86 -22.60 7.10
CA GLN A 578 4.86 -22.98 8.51
C GLN A 578 6.26 -22.92 9.12
N PHE A 579 7.27 -23.43 8.41
CA PHE A 579 8.66 -23.37 8.86
C PHE A 579 9.16 -21.92 8.96
N MET A 580 8.85 -21.11 7.95
CA MET A 580 9.16 -19.68 7.93
C MET A 580 8.53 -18.91 9.10
N LYS A 581 7.23 -19.15 9.39
CA LYS A 581 6.54 -18.58 10.56
C LYS A 581 7.29 -18.92 11.85
N ASN A 582 7.66 -20.18 12.03
CA ASN A 582 8.33 -20.64 13.25
C ASN A 582 9.67 -19.93 13.47
N ILE A 583 10.50 -19.79 12.43
CA ILE A 583 11.75 -19.02 12.52
C ILE A 583 11.44 -17.57 12.93
N SER A 584 10.47 -16.92 12.26
CA SER A 584 10.16 -15.52 12.52
C SER A 584 9.69 -15.25 13.96
N LEU A 585 8.92 -16.18 14.53
CA LEU A 585 8.44 -16.12 15.90
C LEU A 585 9.55 -16.32 16.93
N ILE A 586 10.43 -17.30 16.72
CA ILE A 586 11.49 -17.66 17.67
C ILE A 586 12.58 -16.59 17.69
N ARG A 587 12.98 -16.12 16.50
CA ARG A 587 14.15 -15.24 16.34
C ARG A 587 13.82 -13.75 16.42
N ARG A 588 12.54 -13.37 16.43
CA ARG A 588 12.08 -11.96 16.50
C ARG A 588 12.80 -11.08 15.46
N ILE A 589 12.89 -11.62 14.24
CA ILE A 589 13.58 -11.02 13.10
C ILE A 589 12.90 -9.75 12.61
#